data_AF-A0AAU0UNM0-F1
#
_entry.id   AF-A0AAU0UNM0-F1
#
_cell.length_a   1.000
_cell.length_b   1.000
_cell.length_c   1.000
_cell.angle_alpha   90.00
_cell.angle_beta   90.00
_cell.angle_gamma   90.00
#
_symmetry.space_group_name_H-M   'P 1'
#
loop_
_entity.id
_entity.type
_entity.pdbx_description
1 polymer ?
#
loop_
_entity_poly.entity_id
_entity_poly.type
_entity_poly.pdbx_seq_one_letter_code
_entity_poly.pdbx_strand_id
1 'polypeptide(L)' 'MSAEDIITWSKEKKAAYKYPRFVEFRDSLPATGTGKVLRRLLKEAQ' A
#
# COMPACT_ATOMS: atom_id res chain seq x y z
N MET A 1 -10.48 -10.75 -1.06
CA MET A 1 -9.96 -9.85 -0.01
C MET A 1 -9.92 -8.46 -0.61
N SER A 2 -10.73 -7.56 -0.07
CA SER A 2 -10.85 -6.18 -0.51
C SER A 2 -9.93 -5.26 0.31
N ALA A 3 -9.76 -4.01 -0.12
CA ALA A 3 -8.94 -3.02 0.59
C ALA A 3 -9.44 -2.81 2.03
N GLU A 4 -10.77 -2.76 2.19
CA GLU A 4 -11.45 -2.62 3.49
C GLU A 4 -11.22 -3.81 4.43
N ASP A 5 -11.14 -5.04 3.89
CA ASP A 5 -10.82 -6.23 4.69
C ASP A 5 -9.41 -6.12 5.29
N ILE A 6 -8.44 -5.64 4.49
CA ILE A 6 -7.06 -5.45 4.94
C ILE A 6 -6.98 -4.36 6.01
N ILE A 7 -7.71 -3.26 5.82
CA ILE A 7 -7.76 -2.16 6.79
C ILE A 7 -8.36 -2.65 8.12
N THR A 8 -9.47 -3.38 8.05
CA THR A 8 -10.16 -3.94 9.24
C THR A 8 -9.25 -4.92 9.97
N TRP A 9 -8.66 -5.88 9.25
CA TRP A 9 -7.70 -6.82 9.82
C TRP A 9 -6.50 -6.11 10.47
N SER A 10 -5.97 -5.06 9.84
CA SER A 10 -4.85 -4.29 10.41
C SER A 10 -5.27 -3.48 11.63
N LYS A 11 -6.52 -2.99 11.67
CA LYS A 11 -7.07 -2.24 12.80
C LYS A 11 -7.27 -3.12 14.03
N GLU A 12 -7.62 -4.40 13.85
CA GLU A 12 -7.73 -5.36 14.95
C GLU A 12 -6.37 -5.80 15.49
N LYS A 13 -5.34 -5.84 14.63
CA LYS A 13 -3.99 -6.31 14.99
C LYS A 13 -3.00 -5.21 15.38
N LYS A 14 -3.29 -3.95 15.08
CA LYS A 14 -2.37 -2.81 15.30
C LYS A 14 -3.06 -1.67 16.04
N ALA A 15 -2.26 -0.87 16.73
CA ALA A 15 -2.73 0.38 17.33
C ALA A 15 -3.32 1.34 16.28
N ALA A 16 -4.24 2.21 16.71
CA ALA A 16 -5.01 3.12 15.83
C ALA A 16 -4.17 4.07 14.95
N TYR A 17 -2.90 4.27 15.27
CA TYR A 17 -2.00 5.11 14.47
C TYR A 17 -1.12 4.32 13.49
N LYS A 18 -1.07 2.98 13.60
CA LYS A 18 -0.21 2.10 12.76
C LYS A 18 -0.96 1.38 11.64
N TYR A 19 -2.29 1.49 11.58
CA TYR A 19 -3.05 0.87 10.50
C TYR A 19 -3.01 1.75 9.23
N PRO A 20 -2.94 1.14 8.03
CA PRO A 20 -2.98 1.87 6.77
C PRO A 20 -4.34 2.53 6.58
N ARG A 21 -4.36 3.81 6.20
CA ARG A 21 -5.59 4.57 5.90
C ARG A 21 -6.11 4.34 4.48
N PHE A 22 -5.24 3.88 3.59
CA PHE A 22 -5.51 3.65 2.18
C PHE A 22 -4.76 2.40 1.74
N VAL A 23 -5.43 1.56 0.93
CA VAL A 23 -4.86 0.34 0.36
C VAL A 23 -5.26 0.31 -1.10
N GLU A 24 -4.27 0.26 -1.98
CA GLU A 24 -4.47 0.15 -3.43
C GLU A 24 -3.77 -1.12 -3.91
N PHE A 25 -4.48 -1.93 -4.68
CA PHE A 25 -3.91 -3.08 -5.35
C PHE A 25 -3.42 -2.64 -6.72
N ARG A 26 -2.14 -2.92 -6.99
CA ARG A 26 -1.51 -2.69 -8.29
C ARG A 26 -0.97 -4.02 -8.78
N ASP A 27 -1.12 -4.30 -10.06
CA ASP A 27 -0.56 -5.50 -10.68
C ASP A 27 0.98 -5.48 -10.70
N SER A 28 1.58 -4.28 -10.74
CA SER A 28 3.03 -4.12 -10.70
C SER A 28 3.44 -2.86 -9.95
N LEU A 29 4.61 -2.93 -9.31
CA LEU A 29 5.25 -1.76 -8.71
C LEU A 29 6.18 -1.12 -9.75
N PRO A 30 6.16 0.23 -9.91
CA PRO A 30 7.12 0.92 -10.73
C PRO A 30 8.51 0.69 -10.13
N ALA A 31 9.36 -0.01 -10.86
CA ALA A 31 10.71 -0.33 -10.47
C ALA A 31 11.72 0.25 -11.47
N THR A 32 12.92 0.56 -11.01
CA THR A 32 14.05 0.83 -11.93
C THR A 32 14.43 -0.45 -12.68
N GLY A 33 15.23 -0.32 -13.74
CA GLY A 33 15.80 -1.48 -14.46
C GLY A 33 16.63 -2.44 -13.57
N THR A 34 16.98 -2.03 -12.34
CA THR A 34 17.66 -2.86 -11.32
C THR A 34 16.68 -3.37 -10.24
N GLY A 35 15.37 -3.25 -10.44
CA GLY A 35 14.35 -3.77 -9.52
C GLY A 35 14.07 -2.90 -8.28
N LYS A 36 14.64 -1.69 -8.17
CA LYS A 36 14.36 -0.81 -7.02
C LYS A 36 13.01 -0.11 -7.20
N VAL A 37 12.13 -0.21 -6.20
CA VAL A 37 10.83 0.45 -6.22
C VAL A 37 10.98 1.98 -6.23
N LEU A 38 10.41 2.61 -7.26
CA LEU A 38 10.41 4.05 -7.45
C LEU A 38 9.26 4.70 -6.68
N ARG A 39 9.52 5.05 -5.43
CA ARG A 39 8.54 5.71 -4.54
C ARG A 39 7.97 7.02 -5.10
N ARG A 40 8.72 7.73 -5.95
CA ARG A 40 8.25 8.96 -6.59
C ARG A 40 7.06 8.69 -7.51
N LEU A 41 7.18 7.71 -8.40
CA LEU A 41 6.13 7.32 -9.33
C LEU A 41 4.90 6.77 -8.60
N LEU A 42 5.10 6.12 -7.45
CA LEU A 42 3.98 5.67 -6.59
C LEU A 42 3.13 6.83 -6.04
N LYS A 43 3.73 8.01 -5.83
CA LYS A 43 3.07 9.23 -5.33
C LYS A 43 2.39 10.06 -6.42
N GLU A 44 2.90 10.01 -7.65
CA GLU A 44 2.36 10.77 -8.79
C GLU A 44 1.08 10.14 -9.36
N ALA A 45 0.87 8.84 -9.13
CA ALA A 45 -0.33 8.11 -9.53
C ALA A 45 -1.51 8.27 -8.54
N GLN A 46 -1.46 9.25 -7.64
CA GLN A 46 -2.45 9.49 -6.58
C GLN A 46 -3.06 10.89 -6.71
#